data_AF-A0A8H8A1G9-F1
#
_entry.id   AF-A0A8H8A1G9-F1
#
_cell.length_a   1.000
_cell.length_b   1.000
_cell.length_c   1.000
_cell.angle_alpha   90.00
_cell.angle_beta   90.00
_cell.angle_gamma   90.00
#
_symmetry.space_group_name_H-M   'P 1'
#
loop_
_entity.id
_entity.type
_entity.pdbx_description
1 polymer ?
#
loop_
_entity_poly.entity_id
_entity_poly.type
_entity_poly.pdbx_seq_one_letter_code
_entity_poly.pdbx_strand_id
1 'polypeptide(L)'
;MPVSAGVNVFPFSRGSKGSADKVTLIDVRNPDETAHGVIPTAKLLPFPELQAALDPSLVTDEDFQDIYGFARPDSEDNIVFYCRSGVRSHIAASLALAAGYTR
;
A
#
# COMPACT_ATOMS: atom_id res chain seq x y z
N MET A 1 -30.67 13.07 22.81
CA MET A 1 -29.35 12.43 22.88
C MET A 1 -28.84 12.23 21.46
N PRO A 2 -27.90 13.05 20.95
CA PRO A 2 -27.30 12.79 19.65
C PRO A 2 -25.99 12.00 19.83
N VAL A 3 -25.92 10.85 19.17
CA VAL A 3 -24.71 10.03 19.07
C VAL A 3 -23.73 10.71 18.11
N SER A 4 -22.66 11.28 18.67
CA SER A 4 -21.55 11.85 17.90
C SER A 4 -20.77 10.75 17.20
N ALA A 5 -21.05 10.52 15.91
CA ALA A 5 -20.18 9.76 15.03
C ALA A 5 -18.95 10.64 14.69
N GLY A 6 -17.89 10.51 15.49
CA GLY A 6 -16.59 11.10 15.21
C GLY A 6 -15.95 10.40 14.01
N VAL A 7 -16.18 10.92 12.81
CA VAL A 7 -15.37 10.59 11.64
C VAL A 7 -14.02 11.28 11.83
N ASN A 8 -12.99 10.51 12.14
CA ASN A 8 -11.63 10.99 12.24
C ASN A 8 -11.06 11.09 10.82
N VAL A 9 -11.28 12.24 10.16
CA VAL A 9 -10.65 12.55 8.87
C VAL A 9 -9.19 12.90 9.15
N PHE A 10 -8.30 11.92 8.99
CA PHE A 10 -6.88 12.23 8.79
C PHE A 10 -6.77 13.15 7.56
N PRO A 11 -5.99 14.24 7.63
CA PRO A 11 -5.82 15.12 6.49
C PRO A 11 -5.00 14.41 5.42
N PHE A 12 -5.66 13.65 4.53
CA PHE A 12 -5.04 13.23 3.29
C PHE A 12 -4.99 14.47 2.39
N SER A 13 -3.84 15.13 2.41
CA SER A 13 -3.54 16.30 1.58
C SER A 13 -3.98 16.02 0.14
N ARG A 14 -4.92 16.83 -0.35
CA ARG A 14 -5.28 16.84 -1.76
C ARG A 14 -4.10 17.41 -2.55
N GLY A 15 -3.51 16.54 -3.36
CA GLY A 15 -3.06 16.92 -4.69
C GLY A 15 -1.55 17.03 -4.87
N SER A 16 -1.07 16.28 -5.86
CA SER A 16 -0.05 16.75 -6.79
C SER A 16 -0.05 15.85 -8.04
N LYS A 17 -0.67 16.34 -9.12
CA LYS A 17 -0.11 16.07 -10.45
C LYS A 17 1.21 16.83 -10.49
N GLY A 18 2.34 16.13 -10.59
CA GLY A 18 3.65 16.78 -10.70
C GLY A 18 4.78 15.78 -10.93
N SER A 19 5.14 15.61 -12.20
CA SER A 19 6.48 15.27 -12.71
C SER A 19 7.19 13.98 -12.24
N ALA A 20 6.86 12.84 -12.85
CA ALA A 20 7.82 11.74 -13.11
C ALA A 20 8.69 11.22 -11.94
N ASP A 21 8.33 11.49 -10.69
CA ASP A 21 8.85 10.79 -9.52
C ASP A 21 8.17 9.42 -9.48
N LYS A 22 8.93 8.34 -9.38
CA LYS A 22 8.40 6.97 -9.44
C LYS A 22 7.49 6.71 -8.23
N VAL A 23 6.19 6.95 -8.38
CA VAL A 23 5.19 6.58 -7.37
C VAL A 23 4.80 5.12 -7.59
N THR A 24 5.07 4.27 -6.60
CA THR A 24 4.68 2.87 -6.63
C THR A 24 3.27 2.74 -6.04
N LEU A 25 2.30 2.47 -6.91
CA LEU A 25 0.93 2.22 -6.48
C LEU A 25 0.79 0.74 -6.07
N ILE A 26 0.37 0.45 -4.85
CA ILE A 26 0.21 -0.91 -4.33
C ILE A 26 -1.26 -1.19 -4.02
N ASP A 27 -1.80 -2.20 -4.67
CA ASP A 27 -3.15 -2.71 -4.47
C ASP A 27 -3.13 -3.81 -3.39
N VAL A 28 -3.81 -3.57 -2.26
CA VAL A 28 -3.88 -4.53 -1.14
C VAL A 28 -5.08 -5.48 -1.19
N ARG A 29 -5.77 -5.55 -2.33
CA ARG A 29 -6.86 -6.51 -2.57
C ARG A 29 -6.29 -7.91 -2.84
N ASN A 30 -7.12 -8.92 -2.66
CA ASN A 30 -6.75 -10.28 -3.04
C ASN A 30 -6.65 -10.41 -4.57
N PRO A 31 -5.74 -11.25 -5.09
CA PRO A 31 -5.56 -11.43 -6.53
C PRO A 31 -6.84 -11.96 -7.21
N ASP A 32 -7.65 -12.70 -6.44
CA ASP A 32 -8.92 -13.28 -6.86
C ASP A 32 -10.00 -12.22 -7.20
N GLU A 33 -9.98 -11.04 -6.56
CA GLU A 33 -10.93 -9.94 -6.83
C GLU A 33 -10.44 -8.95 -7.91
N THR A 34 -9.18 -9.04 -8.34
CA THR A 34 -8.59 -8.06 -9.28
C THR A 34 -8.97 -8.26 -10.75
N ALA A 35 -9.72 -9.32 -11.07
CA ALA A 35 -10.27 -9.55 -12.41
C ALA A 35 -11.20 -8.41 -12.90
N HIS A 36 -11.74 -7.60 -11.99
CA HIS A 36 -12.63 -6.47 -12.32
C HIS A 36 -11.92 -5.21 -12.82
N GLY A 37 -10.59 -5.20 -12.84
CA GLY A 37 -9.80 -4.06 -13.28
C GLY A 37 -8.81 -3.60 -12.23
N VAL A 38 -7.56 -3.51 -12.66
CA VAL A 38 -6.43 -2.99 -11.89
C VAL A 38 -5.95 -1.74 -12.59
N ILE A 39 -5.51 -0.75 -11.83
CA ILE A 39 -4.80 0.38 -12.43
C ILE A 39 -3.53 -0.20 -13.08
N PRO A 40 -3.27 0.04 -14.38
CA PRO A 40 -2.19 -0.64 -15.10
C PRO A 40 -0.78 -0.36 -14.54
N THR A 41 -0.62 0.70 -13.74
CA THR A 41 0.62 1.03 -13.04
C THR A 41 0.69 0.46 -11.62
N ALA A 42 -0.37 -0.18 -11.14
CA ALA A 42 -0.43 -0.71 -9.78
C ALA A 42 0.18 -2.11 -9.69
N LYS A 43 0.93 -2.32 -8.62
CA LYS A 43 1.46 -3.60 -8.18
C LYS A 43 0.47 -4.24 -7.24
N LEU A 44 0.26 -5.54 -7.39
CA LEU A 44 -0.66 -6.28 -6.55
C LEU A 44 0.11 -6.88 -5.37
N LEU A 45 -0.31 -6.56 -4.15
CA LEU A 45 0.29 -7.07 -2.94
C LEU A 45 -0.80 -7.29 -1.88
N PRO A 46 -1.33 -8.51 -1.74
CA PRO A 46 -2.49 -8.77 -0.91
C PRO A 46 -2.25 -8.36 0.54
N PHE A 47 -3.24 -7.75 1.18
CA PHE A 47 -3.14 -7.35 2.59
C PHE A 47 -2.61 -8.44 3.56
N PRO A 48 -3.04 -9.72 3.51
CA PRO A 48 -2.51 -10.73 4.42
C PRO A 48 -0.99 -10.95 4.25
N GLU A 49 -0.51 -10.79 3.02
CA GLU A 49 0.89 -10.97 2.68
C GLU A 49 1.72 -9.71 2.89
N LEU A 50 1.12 -8.51 2.75
CA LEU A 50 1.80 -7.22 2.94
C LEU A 50 2.58 -7.16 4.26
N GLN A 51 1.99 -7.65 5.35
CA GLN A 51 2.67 -7.62 6.66
C GLN A 51 3.93 -8.49 6.66
N ALA A 52 3.88 -9.66 6.03
CA ALA A 52 5.06 -10.52 5.87
C ALA A 52 6.06 -9.93 4.87
N ALA A 53 5.57 -9.28 3.82
CA ALA A 53 6.37 -8.73 2.74
C ALA A 53 7.14 -7.46 3.16
N LEU A 54 6.62 -6.70 4.12
CA LEU A 54 7.30 -5.56 4.75
C LEU A 54 8.30 -5.97 5.84
N ASP A 55 8.21 -7.20 6.36
CA ASP A 55 9.14 -7.69 7.38
C ASP A 55 10.34 -8.34 6.68
N PRO A 56 11.54 -7.70 6.72
CA PRO A 56 12.74 -8.26 6.11
C PRO A 56 13.18 -9.58 6.75
N SER A 57 12.66 -9.93 7.93
CA SER A 57 12.95 -11.19 8.61
C SER A 57 12.10 -12.35 8.06
N LEU A 58 10.96 -12.06 7.43
CA LEU A 58 10.04 -13.07 6.92
C LEU A 58 10.23 -13.33 5.42
N VAL A 59 10.48 -12.28 4.64
CA VAL A 59 10.63 -12.38 3.19
C VAL A 59 11.90 -11.64 2.77
N THR A 60 12.78 -12.31 2.04
CA THR A 60 13.96 -11.67 1.44
C THR A 60 13.56 -10.85 0.22
N ASP A 61 14.40 -9.88 -0.18
CA ASP A 61 14.12 -9.05 -1.36
C ASP A 61 14.03 -9.88 -2.66
N GLU A 62 14.76 -11.01 -2.71
CA GLU A 62 14.75 -11.96 -3.82
C GLU A 62 13.41 -12.71 -3.88
N ASP A 63 12.98 -13.32 -2.77
CA ASP A 63 11.70 -14.01 -2.67
C ASP A 63 10.52 -13.06 -2.96
N PHE A 64 10.60 -11.82 -2.46
CA PHE A 64 9.58 -10.80 -2.72
C PHE A 64 9.43 -10.56 -4.23
N GLN A 65 10.54 -10.41 -4.95
CA GLN A 65 10.50 -10.16 -6.38
C GLN A 65 9.98 -11.37 -7.17
N ASP A 66 10.31 -12.59 -6.76
CA ASP A 66 9.80 -13.82 -7.37
C ASP A 66 8.29 -14.02 -7.12
N ILE A 67 7.79 -13.72 -5.92
CA ILE A 67 6.39 -13.90 -5.54
C ILE A 67 5.50 -12.82 -6.20
N TYR A 68 5.92 -11.55 -6.15
CA TYR A 68 5.07 -10.43 -6.56
C TYR A 68 5.41 -9.86 -7.95
N GLY A 69 6.55 -10.24 -8.53
CA GLY A 69 6.99 -9.74 -9.83
C GLY A 69 7.42 -8.26 -9.82
N PHE A 70 7.79 -7.71 -8.66
CA PHE A 70 8.40 -6.39 -8.54
C PHE A 70 9.39 -6.33 -7.38
N ALA A 71 10.40 -5.48 -7.49
CA ALA A 71 11.37 -5.27 -6.42
C ALA A 71 10.70 -4.57 -5.23
N ARG A 72 11.10 -4.92 -4.01
CA ARG A 72 10.66 -4.23 -2.79
C ARG A 72 10.99 -2.73 -2.95
N PRO A 73 10.02 -1.82 -2.76
CA PRO A 73 10.28 -0.40 -2.84
C PRO A 73 11.22 0.04 -1.71
N ASP A 74 12.00 1.08 -1.95
CA ASP A 74 12.91 1.62 -0.93
C ASP A 74 12.14 2.49 0.09
N SER A 75 12.74 2.71 1.26
CA SER A 75 12.17 3.54 2.33
C SER A 75 11.98 5.01 1.91
N GLU A 76 12.75 5.48 0.92
CA GLU A 76 12.66 6.84 0.35
C GLU A 76 11.70 6.95 -0.86
N ASP A 77 11.25 5.82 -1.42
CA ASP A 77 10.33 5.81 -2.55
C ASP A 77 8.91 6.22 -2.13
N ASN A 78 8.16 6.82 -3.06
CA ASN A 78 6.77 7.22 -2.78
C ASN A 78 5.86 6.02 -2.98
N ILE A 79 5.28 5.48 -1.89
CA ILE A 79 4.43 4.29 -1.96
C ILE A 79 3.00 4.65 -1.60
N VAL A 80 2.07 4.30 -2.48
CA VAL A 80 0.65 4.58 -2.28
C VAL A 80 -0.14 3.28 -2.22
N PHE A 81 -0.61 2.93 -1.03
CA PHE A 81 -1.47 1.78 -0.81
C PHE A 81 -2.94 2.13 -1.04
N TYR A 82 -3.67 1.31 -1.79
CA TYR A 82 -5.11 1.48 -1.98
C TYR A 82 -5.87 0.15 -1.84
N CYS A 83 -7.11 0.25 -1.37
CA CYS A 83 -8.03 -0.88 -1.26
C CYS A 83 -9.46 -0.47 -1.58
N ARG A 84 -10.37 -1.44 -1.73
CA ARG A 84 -11.79 -1.18 -2.05
C ARG A 84 -12.53 -0.33 -1.00
N SER A 85 -12.25 -0.55 0.28
CA SER A 85 -12.98 0.08 1.40
C SER A 85 -12.17 1.12 2.18
N GLY A 86 -10.90 1.38 1.82
CA GLY A 86 -10.00 2.30 2.53
C GLY A 86 -9.39 1.79 3.86
N VAL A 87 -10.03 0.85 4.55
CA VAL A 87 -9.59 0.39 5.89
C VAL A 87 -8.23 -0.35 5.83
N ARG A 88 -8.11 -1.33 4.93
CA ARG A 88 -6.86 -2.12 4.77
C ARG A 88 -5.69 -1.26 4.31
N SER A 89 -5.93 -0.28 3.44
CA SER A 89 -4.89 0.64 2.96
C SER A 89 -4.37 1.57 4.06
N HIS A 90 -5.22 1.96 5.02
CA HIS A 90 -4.75 2.73 6.18
C HIS A 90 -3.83 1.91 7.07
N ILE A 91 -4.20 0.67 7.37
CA ILE A 91 -3.36 -0.23 8.18
C ILE A 91 -2.04 -0.52 7.46
N ALA A 92 -2.11 -0.74 6.15
CA ALA A 92 -0.95 -0.93 5.29
C ALA A 92 0.04 0.23 5.37
N ALA A 93 -0.45 1.46 5.25
CA ALA A 93 0.37 2.66 5.38
C ALA A 93 0.98 2.77 6.79
N SER A 94 0.23 2.44 7.84
CA SER A 94 0.78 2.42 9.21
C SER A 94 1.88 1.38 9.40
N LEU A 95 1.75 0.20 8.80
CA LEU A 95 2.78 -0.84 8.81
C LEU A 95 4.03 -0.40 8.04
N ALA A 96 3.85 0.25 6.89
CA ALA A 96 4.96 0.81 6.12
C ALA A 96 5.72 1.87 6.93
N LEU A 97 5.00 2.81 7.56
CA LEU A 97 5.63 3.79 8.45
C LEU A 97 6.41 3.11 9.60
N ALA A 98 5.86 2.04 10.18
CA ALA A 98 6.51 1.28 11.24
C ALA A 98 7.76 0.52 10.75
N ALA A 99 7.76 0.07 9.49
CA ALA A 99 8.90 -0.57 8.83
C ALA A 99 9.98 0.45 8.37
N GLY A 100 9.74 1.76 8.54
CA GLY A 100 10.71 2.81 8.23
C GLY A 100 10.51 3.49 6.87
N TYR A 101 9.41 3.22 6.17
CA TYR A 101 9.05 3.94 4.95
C TYR A 101 8.60 5.35 5.30
N THR A 102 9.09 6.34 4.55
CA THR A 102 8.94 7.76 4.93
C THR A 102 7.90 8.52 4.07
N ARG A 103 7.51 8.01 2.89
CA ARG A 103 6.62 8.71 1.96
C ARG A 103 5.51 7.85 1.33
#